data_AF-A0A939QCZ7-F1
#
_entry.id   AF-A0A939QCZ7-F1
#
_cell.length_a   1.000
_cell.length_b   1.000
_cell.length_c   1.000
_cell.angle_alpha   90.00
_cell.angle_beta   90.00
_cell.angle_gamma   90.00
#
_symmetry.space_group_name_H-M   'P 1'
#
loop_
_entity.id
_entity.type
_entity.pdbx_description
1 polymer ?
#
loop_
_entity_poly.entity_id
_entity_poly.type
_entity_poly.pdbx_seq_one_letter_code
_entity_poly.pdbx_strand_id
1 'polypeptide(L)'
;MPSPAQAEAPNPPVAEFNADLCAGSTDDDPRNVQGEAAVPDLTRVFGSRLDDFNSGLVVPLYDTFGANELDGYPAVCGVRHVEGVGAVSEWMFCTDYFSHVCSGVNENGELVDIDGNPIPGVEAKPNNPKLSSDQEKLISWLISNGHDYEGTGYFNFNGVSTAVQDSGSYERAALQVLVWCISDPVPGSASGTEGERAQTCADNMGPEEQSNLLAQIPEEATITLQFDAQQDALEVGDTAEFELTTNLYNQPIRVSPTGIAGTLEVVAGDATYDPASGILMVTGSDPSSAATIRLAFTGESAGTVSLSATAQPASPAHIAWNQSPGIAADGVPCQVFATFSSTVDRTVTSSAQATFIEDAAESEANADAEGSDSAATAEGTADGADSDSAATANADADGTADASDSGVNSNGGNNDADASSNTGSGTEVKAGAESLANTGGNWSALIFFGALLLLAGAVTGVISRRANVRS
;
A
#
# COMPACT_ATOMS: atom_id res chain seq x y z
N MET A 1 12.39 -7.48 11.51
CA MET A 1 12.60 -7.35 10.06
C MET A 1 11.23 -7.38 9.43
N PRO A 2 10.92 -6.58 8.40
CA PRO A 2 9.62 -6.67 7.75
C PRO A 2 9.43 -8.08 7.18
N SER A 3 8.29 -8.70 7.50
CA SER A 3 7.85 -9.97 6.90
C SER A 3 7.75 -9.80 5.39
N PRO A 4 8.11 -10.77 4.54
CA PRO A 4 7.88 -10.68 3.10
C PRO A 4 6.39 -10.51 2.76
N ALA A 5 6.07 -10.06 1.54
CA ALA A 5 4.70 -10.05 1.03
C ALA A 5 4.07 -11.45 0.87
N GLN A 6 4.82 -12.50 1.23
CA GLN A 6 4.35 -13.87 1.28
C GLN A 6 3.47 -14.08 2.51
N ALA A 7 2.55 -15.03 2.40
CA ALA A 7 1.76 -15.50 3.53
C ALA A 7 2.63 -16.35 4.47
N GLU A 8 2.40 -16.24 5.78
CA GLU A 8 3.07 -17.06 6.79
C GLU A 8 2.04 -17.93 7.52
N ALA A 9 2.42 -19.12 7.97
CA ALA A 9 1.51 -19.95 8.75
C ALA A 9 1.33 -19.37 10.17
N PRO A 10 0.09 -19.13 10.64
CA PRO A 10 -0.15 -18.73 12.02
C PRO A 10 0.34 -19.80 13.00
N ASN A 11 0.97 -19.38 14.09
CA ASN A 11 1.44 -20.26 15.15
C ASN A 11 1.02 -19.73 16.53
N PRO A 12 0.03 -20.36 17.21
CA PRO A 12 -0.68 -21.57 16.80
C PRO A 12 -1.67 -21.34 15.63
N PRO A 13 -2.11 -22.41 14.93
CA PRO A 13 -3.18 -22.33 13.95
C PRO A 13 -4.45 -21.70 14.53
N VAL A 14 -5.19 -20.94 13.72
CA VAL A 14 -6.41 -20.25 14.13
C VAL A 14 -7.67 -21.09 13.84
N ALA A 15 -8.75 -20.79 14.56
CA ALA A 15 -10.09 -21.31 14.28
C ALA A 15 -10.75 -20.53 13.13
N GLU A 16 -11.93 -20.99 12.67
CA GLU A 16 -12.72 -20.26 11.66
C GLU A 16 -12.97 -18.80 12.07
N PHE A 17 -12.93 -17.91 11.09
CA PHE A 17 -13.12 -16.47 11.30
C PHE A 17 -13.68 -15.80 10.05
N ASN A 18 -14.08 -14.53 10.21
CA ASN A 18 -14.40 -13.65 9.10
C ASN A 18 -13.24 -12.69 8.91
N ALA A 19 -12.67 -12.66 7.72
CA ALA A 19 -11.65 -11.70 7.35
C ALA A 19 -12.25 -10.29 7.19
N ASP A 20 -11.41 -9.27 7.33
CA ASP A 20 -11.82 -7.91 6.98
C ASP A 20 -12.04 -7.79 5.46
N LEU A 21 -12.77 -6.77 5.03
CA LEU A 21 -12.88 -6.47 3.61
C LEU A 21 -11.57 -5.86 3.11
N CYS A 22 -11.17 -6.21 1.89
CA CYS A 22 -10.12 -5.47 1.23
C CYS A 22 -10.54 -4.00 1.00
N ALA A 23 -9.58 -3.07 0.99
CA ALA A 23 -9.84 -1.64 0.96
C ALA A 23 -10.68 -1.17 -0.26
N GLY A 24 -11.57 -0.21 -0.03
CA GLY A 24 -12.49 0.32 -1.03
C GLY A 24 -13.90 -0.28 -0.93
N SER A 25 -14.73 0.00 -1.92
CA SER A 25 -16.11 -0.51 -1.99
C SER A 25 -16.29 -1.46 -3.15
N THR A 26 -17.22 -2.40 -3.00
CA THR A 26 -17.68 -3.31 -4.04
C THR A 26 -19.16 -3.02 -4.39
N ASP A 27 -19.55 -3.34 -5.62
CA ASP A 27 -20.95 -3.17 -6.07
C ASP A 27 -21.90 -4.13 -5.34
N ASP A 28 -21.47 -5.37 -5.12
CA ASP A 28 -22.16 -6.36 -4.29
C ASP A 28 -21.55 -6.39 -2.88
N ASP A 29 -22.35 -6.68 -1.85
CA ASP A 29 -21.87 -6.85 -0.48
C ASP A 29 -21.38 -8.29 -0.24
N PRO A 30 -20.06 -8.53 -0.17
CA PRO A 30 -19.51 -9.88 0.01
C PRO A 30 -19.87 -10.49 1.37
N ARG A 31 -20.36 -9.71 2.35
CA ARG A 31 -20.82 -10.22 3.65
C ARG A 31 -22.25 -10.77 3.60
N ASN A 32 -22.99 -10.48 2.54
CA ASN A 32 -24.39 -10.84 2.40
C ASN A 32 -24.74 -11.12 0.93
N VAL A 33 -24.22 -12.25 0.43
CA VAL A 33 -24.48 -12.68 -0.94
C VAL A 33 -25.96 -13.05 -1.07
N GLN A 34 -26.66 -12.38 -1.98
CA GLN A 34 -28.08 -12.64 -2.20
C GLN A 34 -28.31 -13.92 -3.01
N GLY A 35 -29.39 -14.65 -2.68
CA GLY A 35 -29.83 -15.84 -3.42
C GLY A 35 -29.38 -17.18 -2.82
N GLU A 36 -29.41 -18.25 -3.62
CA GLU A 36 -28.94 -19.59 -3.25
C GLU A 36 -27.41 -19.72 -3.44
N ALA A 37 -26.65 -18.79 -2.84
CA ALA A 37 -25.20 -18.82 -2.91
C ALA A 37 -24.63 -19.97 -2.07
N ALA A 38 -23.63 -20.69 -2.61
CA ALA A 38 -22.94 -21.77 -1.90
C ALA A 38 -22.28 -21.30 -0.60
N VAL A 39 -21.84 -20.03 -0.57
CA VAL A 39 -21.28 -19.37 0.61
C VAL A 39 -22.00 -18.03 0.79
N PRO A 40 -22.79 -17.84 1.87
CA PRO A 40 -23.60 -16.64 2.07
C PRO A 40 -22.79 -15.40 2.52
N ASP A 41 -21.60 -15.63 3.07
CA ASP A 41 -20.66 -14.60 3.50
C ASP A 41 -19.26 -14.98 3.01
N LEU A 42 -18.80 -14.30 1.97
CA LEU A 42 -17.55 -14.58 1.28
C LEU A 42 -16.31 -14.18 2.08
N THR A 43 -16.48 -13.41 3.16
CA THR A 43 -15.40 -13.05 4.08
C THR A 43 -15.01 -14.20 5.01
N ARG A 44 -15.82 -15.26 5.05
CA ARG A 44 -15.57 -16.42 5.91
C ARG A 44 -14.37 -17.24 5.44
N VAL A 45 -13.49 -17.54 6.38
CA VAL A 45 -12.34 -18.44 6.25
C VAL A 45 -12.64 -19.70 7.06
N PHE A 46 -13.07 -20.75 6.36
CA PHE A 46 -13.58 -22.01 6.93
C PHE A 46 -13.22 -23.19 6.03
N GLY A 47 -13.38 -24.42 6.52
CA GLY A 47 -13.11 -25.62 5.72
C GLY A 47 -11.73 -25.57 5.05
N SER A 48 -11.67 -25.84 3.74
CA SER A 48 -10.39 -25.82 3.00
C SER A 48 -9.73 -24.44 2.96
N ARG A 49 -10.50 -23.33 2.95
CA ARG A 49 -9.93 -21.98 3.11
C ARG A 49 -9.15 -21.83 4.42
N LEU A 50 -9.69 -22.38 5.51
CA LEU A 50 -9.02 -22.32 6.82
C LEU A 50 -7.76 -23.18 6.85
N ASP A 51 -7.79 -24.35 6.22
CA ASP A 51 -6.61 -25.23 6.10
C ASP A 51 -5.49 -24.54 5.30
N ASP A 52 -5.84 -23.88 4.19
CA ASP A 52 -4.90 -23.11 3.37
C ASP A 52 -4.31 -21.92 4.14
N PHE A 53 -5.15 -21.13 4.82
CA PHE A 53 -4.70 -20.01 5.65
C PHE A 53 -3.74 -20.48 6.76
N ASN A 54 -4.10 -21.56 7.46
CA ASN A 54 -3.27 -22.14 8.52
C ASN A 54 -1.99 -22.79 8.00
N SER A 55 -1.93 -23.09 6.70
CA SER A 55 -0.73 -23.59 6.01
C SER A 55 0.14 -22.47 5.46
N GLY A 56 -0.21 -21.21 5.69
CA GLY A 56 0.53 -20.04 5.20
C GLY A 56 0.31 -19.79 3.71
N LEU A 57 -0.88 -20.10 3.20
CA LEU A 57 -1.29 -19.73 1.84
C LEU A 57 -2.17 -18.48 1.87
N VAL A 58 -2.21 -17.77 0.75
CA VAL A 58 -3.20 -16.71 0.54
C VAL A 58 -4.52 -17.33 0.11
N VAL A 59 -5.63 -16.82 0.64
CA VAL A 59 -6.97 -17.38 0.43
C VAL A 59 -7.83 -16.38 -0.32
N PRO A 60 -8.23 -16.67 -1.58
CA PRO A 60 -9.23 -15.87 -2.30
C PRO A 60 -10.57 -15.83 -1.55
N LEU A 61 -11.15 -14.63 -1.46
CA LEU A 61 -12.43 -14.39 -0.78
C LEU A 61 -13.54 -14.08 -1.79
N TYR A 62 -13.37 -13.03 -2.59
CA TYR A 62 -14.35 -12.51 -3.55
C TYR A 62 -13.66 -11.68 -4.65
N ASP A 63 -14.34 -11.42 -5.76
CA ASP A 63 -13.81 -10.69 -6.92
C ASP A 63 -13.94 -9.15 -6.80
N THR A 64 -13.58 -8.39 -7.84
CA THR A 64 -13.59 -6.91 -7.79
C THR A 64 -14.99 -6.33 -7.55
N PHE A 65 -16.05 -7.09 -7.85
CA PHE A 65 -17.44 -6.68 -7.69
C PHE A 65 -18.06 -7.17 -6.38
N GLY A 66 -17.33 -7.97 -5.59
CA GLY A 66 -17.86 -8.53 -4.34
C GLY A 66 -18.57 -9.87 -4.53
N ALA A 67 -18.37 -10.53 -5.68
CA ALA A 67 -19.04 -11.77 -6.04
C ALA A 67 -18.13 -13.01 -5.88
N ASN A 68 -18.77 -14.19 -5.90
CA ASN A 68 -18.12 -15.50 -5.93
C ASN A 68 -18.46 -16.20 -7.26
N GLU A 69 -17.80 -15.77 -8.32
CA GLU A 69 -17.92 -16.37 -9.64
C GLU A 69 -16.74 -17.31 -9.90
N LEU A 70 -16.99 -18.39 -10.66
CA LEU A 70 -15.97 -19.39 -10.99
C LEU A 70 -14.79 -18.78 -11.77
N ASP A 71 -15.11 -17.79 -12.61
CA ASP A 71 -14.14 -16.99 -13.37
C ASP A 71 -14.44 -15.49 -13.14
N GLY A 72 -14.55 -15.11 -11.87
CA GLY A 72 -14.89 -13.76 -11.47
C GLY A 72 -13.89 -12.72 -11.98
N TYR A 73 -14.39 -11.52 -12.27
CA TYR A 73 -13.56 -10.49 -12.88
C TYR A 73 -12.50 -9.98 -11.89
N PRO A 74 -11.19 -10.02 -12.23
CA PRO A 74 -10.14 -9.60 -11.32
C PRO A 74 -10.06 -8.07 -11.17
N ALA A 75 -9.42 -7.49 -10.17
CA ALA A 75 -8.66 -8.11 -9.08
C ALA A 75 -9.51 -8.95 -8.12
N VAL A 76 -8.86 -9.77 -7.30
CA VAL A 76 -9.49 -10.65 -6.31
C VAL A 76 -9.08 -10.23 -4.91
N CYS A 77 -10.02 -10.08 -3.99
CA CYS A 77 -9.71 -9.87 -2.58
C CYS A 77 -9.23 -11.19 -1.98
N GLY A 78 -8.03 -11.19 -1.39
CA GLY A 78 -7.47 -12.34 -0.70
C GLY A 78 -7.11 -12.01 0.74
N VAL A 79 -7.09 -13.02 1.61
CA VAL A 79 -6.63 -12.90 2.99
C VAL A 79 -5.42 -13.81 3.24
N ARG A 80 -4.45 -13.29 3.99
CA ARG A 80 -3.26 -14.03 4.44
C ARG A 80 -2.93 -13.68 5.89
N HIS A 81 -2.14 -14.54 6.53
CA HIS A 81 -1.59 -14.23 7.84
C HIS A 81 -0.26 -13.48 7.71
N VAL A 82 -0.07 -12.46 8.55
CA VAL A 82 1.14 -11.65 8.67
C VAL A 82 1.58 -11.66 10.13
N GLU A 83 2.82 -12.11 10.42
CA GLU A 83 3.35 -12.14 11.78
C GLU A 83 3.24 -10.77 12.49
N GLY A 84 2.75 -10.80 13.72
CA GLY A 84 2.57 -9.60 14.56
C GLY A 84 1.33 -8.76 14.22
N VAL A 85 0.65 -9.02 13.09
CA VAL A 85 -0.57 -8.31 12.67
C VAL A 85 -1.79 -9.21 12.73
N GLY A 86 -1.69 -10.45 12.24
CA GLY A 86 -2.81 -11.39 12.14
C GLY A 86 -3.31 -11.55 10.70
N ALA A 87 -4.62 -11.76 10.52
CA ALA A 87 -5.24 -11.86 9.20
C ALA A 87 -5.30 -10.48 8.54
N VAL A 88 -4.79 -10.38 7.30
CA VAL A 88 -4.76 -9.15 6.50
C VAL A 88 -5.40 -9.43 5.15
N SER A 89 -6.39 -8.62 4.79
CA SER A 89 -7.10 -8.71 3.51
C SER A 89 -6.60 -7.66 2.53
N GLU A 90 -6.11 -8.12 1.38
CA GLU A 90 -5.51 -7.27 0.34
C GLU A 90 -5.96 -7.68 -1.06
N TRP A 91 -5.99 -6.71 -1.97
CA TRP A 91 -6.32 -6.96 -3.36
C TRP A 91 -5.15 -7.64 -4.09
N MET A 92 -5.49 -8.66 -4.86
CA MET A 92 -4.56 -9.46 -5.64
C MET A 92 -4.86 -9.26 -7.12
N PHE A 93 -3.89 -8.77 -7.89
CA PHE A 93 -4.06 -8.42 -9.29
C PHE A 93 -3.49 -9.51 -10.19
N CYS A 94 -4.23 -9.92 -11.22
CA CYS A 94 -3.80 -11.02 -12.07
C CYS A 94 -2.87 -10.56 -13.20
N THR A 95 -1.93 -11.41 -13.63
CA THR A 95 -0.91 -11.08 -14.64
C THR A 95 -0.92 -11.99 -15.88
N ASP A 96 -2.03 -12.70 -16.11
CA ASP A 96 -2.17 -13.65 -17.20
C ASP A 96 -3.56 -13.60 -17.84
N TYR A 97 -3.84 -12.55 -18.62
CA TYR A 97 -5.17 -12.27 -19.18
C TYR A 97 -5.87 -13.47 -19.87
N PHE A 98 -5.11 -14.39 -20.46
CA PHE A 98 -5.66 -15.57 -21.16
C PHE A 98 -5.75 -16.85 -20.31
N SER A 99 -5.44 -16.78 -19.02
CA SER A 99 -5.58 -17.88 -18.07
C SER A 99 -6.84 -17.69 -17.20
N HIS A 100 -7.32 -18.75 -16.56
CA HIS A 100 -8.55 -18.69 -15.74
C HIS A 100 -8.27 -18.04 -14.40
N VAL A 101 -9.19 -17.22 -13.88
CA VAL A 101 -8.93 -16.52 -12.60
C VAL A 101 -8.82 -17.51 -11.44
N CYS A 102 -9.66 -18.55 -11.41
CA CYS A 102 -9.64 -19.58 -10.37
C CYS A 102 -9.72 -19.00 -8.95
N SER A 103 -10.65 -18.08 -8.71
CA SER A 103 -10.85 -17.41 -7.41
C SER A 103 -12.13 -17.84 -6.69
N GLY A 104 -13.05 -18.49 -7.41
CA GLY A 104 -14.31 -18.96 -6.87
C GLY A 104 -14.13 -20.08 -5.84
N VAL A 105 -15.07 -20.19 -4.91
CA VAL A 105 -15.13 -21.29 -3.94
C VAL A 105 -16.48 -21.96 -3.87
N ASN A 106 -16.48 -23.22 -3.47
CA ASN A 106 -17.71 -23.99 -3.21
C ASN A 106 -18.16 -23.91 -1.74
N GLU A 107 -19.24 -24.64 -1.41
CA GLU A 107 -19.85 -24.68 -0.06
C GLU A 107 -18.92 -25.21 1.05
N ASN A 108 -17.85 -25.91 0.70
CA ASN A 108 -16.85 -26.43 1.63
C ASN A 108 -15.64 -25.50 1.79
N GLY A 109 -15.63 -24.37 1.09
CA GLY A 109 -14.48 -23.47 1.02
C GLY A 109 -13.33 -24.00 0.17
N GLU A 110 -13.57 -24.99 -0.71
CA GLU A 110 -12.55 -25.44 -1.66
C GLU A 110 -12.48 -24.43 -2.82
N LEU A 111 -11.26 -24.06 -3.22
CA LEU A 111 -11.03 -23.31 -4.45
C LEU A 111 -11.47 -24.16 -5.65
N VAL A 112 -12.14 -23.55 -6.62
CA VAL A 112 -12.64 -24.26 -7.81
C VAL A 112 -12.12 -23.64 -9.11
N ASP A 113 -12.00 -24.47 -10.14
CA ASP A 113 -11.75 -24.01 -11.51
C ASP A 113 -13.01 -23.40 -12.16
N ILE A 114 -12.88 -22.94 -13.41
CA ILE A 114 -13.98 -22.38 -14.20
C ILE A 114 -15.15 -23.36 -14.42
N ASP A 115 -14.89 -24.67 -14.31
CA ASP A 115 -15.89 -25.74 -14.45
C ASP A 115 -16.54 -26.11 -13.11
N GLY A 116 -16.11 -25.49 -12.00
CA GLY A 116 -16.61 -25.75 -10.65
C GLY A 116 -15.97 -26.96 -9.97
N ASN A 117 -14.89 -27.52 -10.52
CA ASN A 117 -14.18 -28.64 -9.91
C ASN A 117 -13.19 -28.14 -8.85
N PRO A 118 -13.09 -28.81 -7.70
CA PRO A 118 -12.08 -28.47 -6.69
C PRO A 118 -10.66 -28.57 -7.24
N ILE A 119 -9.86 -27.53 -6.95
CA ILE A 119 -8.44 -27.43 -7.29
C ILE A 119 -7.62 -27.10 -6.03
N PRO A 120 -6.30 -27.32 -6.04
CA PRO A 120 -5.46 -26.95 -4.89
C PRO A 120 -5.48 -25.44 -4.62
N GLY A 121 -5.22 -25.05 -3.36
CA GLY A 121 -5.11 -23.66 -2.93
C GLY A 121 -4.02 -22.86 -3.63
N VAL A 122 -3.97 -21.56 -3.32
CA VAL A 122 -3.06 -20.62 -4.00
C VAL A 122 -1.67 -20.66 -3.35
N GLU A 123 -0.69 -21.20 -4.10
CA GLU A 123 0.68 -21.37 -3.63
C GLU A 123 1.56 -20.17 -3.96
N ALA A 124 2.46 -19.82 -3.04
CA ALA A 124 3.49 -18.83 -3.29
C ALA A 124 4.44 -19.27 -4.41
N LYS A 125 4.75 -18.35 -5.31
CA LYS A 125 5.77 -18.47 -6.35
C LYS A 125 6.92 -17.53 -6.04
N PRO A 126 8.17 -17.94 -6.27
CA PRO A 126 9.33 -17.08 -6.03
C PRO A 126 9.41 -15.92 -7.02
N ASN A 127 8.81 -16.05 -8.20
CA ASN A 127 8.78 -15.05 -9.26
C ASN A 127 7.59 -15.31 -10.22
N ASN A 128 7.30 -14.33 -11.09
CA ASN A 128 6.49 -14.57 -12.28
C ASN A 128 7.42 -14.77 -13.50
N PRO A 129 7.60 -16.02 -14.00
CA PRO A 129 8.56 -16.30 -15.06
C PRO A 129 8.22 -15.66 -16.42
N LYS A 130 7.01 -15.11 -16.58
CA LYS A 130 6.57 -14.42 -17.80
C LYS A 130 7.00 -12.96 -17.83
N LEU A 131 7.23 -12.36 -16.66
CA LEU A 131 7.52 -10.93 -16.53
C LEU A 131 9.03 -10.66 -16.50
N SER A 132 9.43 -9.57 -17.13
CA SER A 132 10.74 -8.97 -16.93
C SER A 132 10.76 -8.18 -15.61
N SER A 133 11.96 -7.91 -15.10
CA SER A 133 12.14 -7.06 -13.89
C SER A 133 11.46 -5.68 -14.05
N ASP A 134 11.54 -5.08 -15.23
CA ASP A 134 10.91 -3.78 -15.50
C ASP A 134 9.37 -3.88 -15.49
N GLN A 135 8.81 -4.98 -15.98
CA GLN A 135 7.36 -5.22 -15.89
C GLN A 135 6.92 -5.41 -14.43
N GLU A 136 7.68 -6.14 -13.61
CA GLU A 136 7.39 -6.28 -12.18
C GLU A 136 7.45 -4.93 -11.44
N LYS A 137 8.45 -4.09 -11.76
CA LYS A 137 8.57 -2.72 -11.22
C LYS A 137 7.36 -1.86 -11.60
N LEU A 138 6.98 -1.84 -12.87
CA LEU A 138 5.84 -1.06 -13.36
C LEU A 138 4.53 -1.50 -12.70
N ILE A 139 4.28 -2.80 -12.61
CA ILE A 139 3.09 -3.34 -11.94
C ILE A 139 3.08 -2.95 -10.46
N SER A 140 4.24 -3.03 -9.77
CA SER A 140 4.36 -2.59 -8.37
C SER A 140 4.03 -1.12 -8.19
N TRP A 141 4.58 -0.28 -9.07
CA TRP A 141 4.33 1.15 -9.04
C TRP A 141 2.85 1.46 -9.29
N LEU A 142 2.24 0.88 -10.33
CA LEU A 142 0.84 1.11 -10.67
C LEU A 142 -0.10 0.75 -9.53
N ILE A 143 0.13 -0.38 -8.87
CA ILE A 143 -0.78 -0.82 -7.81
C ILE A 143 -0.62 0.04 -6.56
N SER A 144 0.60 0.49 -6.26
CA SER A 144 0.87 1.36 -5.11
C SER A 144 0.38 2.80 -5.32
N ASN A 145 0.47 3.33 -6.54
CA ASN A 145 0.23 4.76 -6.82
C ASN A 145 -1.08 5.02 -7.58
N GLY A 146 -1.63 4.01 -8.25
CA GLY A 146 -2.67 4.18 -9.26
C GLY A 146 -2.14 4.84 -10.54
N HIS A 147 -3.07 5.23 -11.42
CA HIS A 147 -2.79 5.95 -12.65
C HIS A 147 -4.06 6.65 -13.15
N ASP A 148 -3.91 7.69 -13.97
CA ASP A 148 -5.04 8.23 -14.74
C ASP A 148 -5.57 7.15 -15.72
N TYR A 149 -6.84 7.22 -16.08
CA TYR A 149 -7.46 6.18 -16.90
C TYR A 149 -8.37 6.73 -18.00
N GLU A 150 -8.14 6.26 -19.22
CA GLU A 150 -8.99 6.47 -20.39
C GLU A 150 -9.33 5.13 -21.03
N GLY A 151 -10.52 4.60 -20.72
CA GLY A 151 -10.98 3.32 -21.24
C GLY A 151 -11.73 3.40 -22.57
N THR A 152 -11.47 2.44 -23.46
CA THR A 152 -12.15 2.31 -24.77
C THR A 152 -13.12 1.13 -24.79
N GLY A 153 -14.33 1.34 -25.32
CA GLY A 153 -15.30 0.26 -25.59
C GLY A 153 -15.68 -0.51 -24.32
N TYR A 154 -15.49 -1.83 -24.34
CA TYR A 154 -15.72 -2.71 -23.20
C TYR A 154 -14.97 -2.27 -21.93
N PHE A 155 -13.78 -1.68 -22.09
CA PHE A 155 -12.92 -1.26 -20.98
C PHE A 155 -13.17 0.17 -20.51
N ASN A 156 -14.26 0.82 -20.93
CA ASN A 156 -14.58 2.16 -20.46
C ASN A 156 -15.03 2.20 -18.98
N PHE A 157 -15.50 1.08 -18.42
CA PHE A 157 -15.92 0.92 -17.02
C PHE A 157 -16.76 2.09 -16.48
N ASN A 158 -17.84 2.43 -17.17
CA ASN A 158 -18.73 3.54 -16.81
C ASN A 158 -18.04 4.91 -16.72
N GLY A 159 -16.98 5.12 -17.50
CA GLY A 159 -16.30 6.40 -17.66
C GLY A 159 -15.43 6.79 -16.48
N VAL A 160 -14.93 5.83 -15.70
CA VAL A 160 -13.93 6.12 -14.66
C VAL A 160 -12.70 6.79 -15.27
N SER A 161 -12.16 7.78 -14.56
CA SER A 161 -11.01 8.57 -15.01
C SER A 161 -9.71 8.18 -14.30
N THR A 162 -9.78 7.25 -13.37
CA THR A 162 -8.63 6.82 -12.54
C THR A 162 -8.65 5.32 -12.35
N ALA A 163 -7.47 4.72 -12.38
CA ALA A 163 -7.19 3.33 -12.09
C ALA A 163 -6.46 3.26 -10.74
N VAL A 164 -7.16 2.90 -9.68
CA VAL A 164 -6.64 2.88 -8.30
C VAL A 164 -7.13 1.63 -7.59
N GLN A 165 -6.31 1.08 -6.68
CA GLN A 165 -6.72 -0.12 -5.97
C GLN A 165 -7.86 0.22 -4.99
N ASP A 166 -7.68 1.02 -3.97
CA ASP A 166 -8.59 1.18 -2.83
C ASP A 166 -9.91 1.96 -3.07
N SER A 167 -10.39 2.05 -4.31
CA SER A 167 -11.63 2.75 -4.69
C SER A 167 -12.80 1.78 -4.97
N GLY A 168 -13.71 2.15 -5.87
CA GLY A 168 -14.83 1.32 -6.31
C GLY A 168 -14.43 0.17 -7.24
N SER A 169 -15.40 -0.71 -7.56
CA SER A 169 -15.19 -1.86 -8.43
C SER A 169 -14.67 -1.51 -9.81
N TYR A 170 -15.13 -0.40 -10.40
CA TYR A 170 -14.74 0.02 -11.74
C TYR A 170 -13.35 0.64 -11.81
N GLU A 171 -12.95 1.47 -10.85
CA GLU A 171 -11.59 2.00 -10.76
C GLU A 171 -10.56 0.89 -10.54
N ARG A 172 -10.94 -0.13 -9.74
CA ARG A 172 -10.11 -1.33 -9.52
C ARG A 172 -10.02 -2.21 -10.77
N ALA A 173 -11.13 -2.39 -11.49
CA ALA A 173 -11.14 -3.08 -12.77
C ALA A 173 -10.29 -2.36 -13.83
N ALA A 174 -10.33 -1.02 -13.83
CA ALA A 174 -9.46 -0.20 -14.68
C ALA A 174 -7.97 -0.44 -14.36
N LEU A 175 -7.59 -0.48 -13.08
CA LEU A 175 -6.24 -0.82 -12.66
C LEU A 175 -5.83 -2.24 -13.09
N GLN A 176 -6.71 -3.22 -12.97
CA GLN A 176 -6.45 -4.57 -13.46
C GLN A 176 -6.17 -4.60 -14.98
N VAL A 177 -6.85 -3.76 -15.77
CA VAL A 177 -6.56 -3.64 -17.21
C VAL A 177 -5.18 -3.05 -17.44
N LEU A 178 -4.76 -2.03 -16.68
CA LEU A 178 -3.42 -1.47 -16.82
C LEU A 178 -2.32 -2.48 -16.45
N VAL A 179 -2.57 -3.33 -15.45
CA VAL A 179 -1.70 -4.48 -15.13
C VAL A 179 -1.56 -5.41 -16.34
N TRP A 180 -2.66 -5.74 -17.02
CA TRP A 180 -2.64 -6.55 -18.24
C TRP A 180 -2.00 -5.85 -19.45
N CYS A 181 -2.04 -4.53 -19.53
CA CYS A 181 -1.31 -3.79 -20.55
C CYS A 181 0.20 -3.99 -20.44
N ILE A 182 0.71 -4.24 -19.22
CA ILE A 182 2.11 -4.57 -18.97
C ILE A 182 2.36 -6.08 -19.13
N SER A 183 1.55 -6.93 -18.49
CA SER A 183 1.81 -8.38 -18.43
C SER A 183 1.47 -9.12 -19.73
N ASP A 184 0.49 -8.64 -20.48
CA ASP A 184 -0.11 -9.28 -21.66
C ASP A 184 -0.27 -8.25 -22.81
N PRO A 185 0.85 -7.70 -23.33
CA PRO A 185 0.79 -6.66 -24.36
C PRO A 185 0.02 -7.15 -25.58
N VAL A 186 -0.90 -6.30 -26.06
CA VAL A 186 -1.81 -6.67 -27.15
C VAL A 186 -1.08 -6.71 -28.49
N PRO A 187 -1.24 -7.76 -29.31
CA PRO A 187 -0.69 -7.77 -30.66
C PRO A 187 -1.29 -6.64 -31.51
N GLY A 188 -0.47 -5.98 -32.33
CA GLY A 188 -0.89 -4.83 -33.15
C GLY A 188 -1.96 -5.10 -34.24
N SER A 189 -2.40 -6.35 -34.41
CA SER A 189 -3.47 -6.76 -35.32
C SER A 189 -4.75 -7.22 -34.61
N ALA A 190 -4.89 -6.92 -33.32
CA ALA A 190 -6.07 -7.28 -32.54
C ALA A 190 -7.36 -6.60 -33.06
N SER A 191 -8.49 -7.25 -32.84
CA SER A 191 -9.81 -6.76 -33.25
C SER A 191 -10.87 -7.16 -32.22
N GLY A 192 -12.07 -6.56 -32.30
CA GLY A 192 -13.11 -6.74 -31.29
C GLY A 192 -12.62 -6.22 -29.93
N THR A 193 -12.98 -6.92 -28.85
CA THR A 193 -12.59 -6.55 -27.48
C THR A 193 -11.07 -6.43 -27.32
N GLU A 194 -10.28 -7.30 -27.93
CA GLU A 194 -8.81 -7.14 -27.87
C GLU A 194 -8.31 -5.88 -28.60
N GLY A 195 -9.02 -5.43 -29.65
CA GLY A 195 -8.71 -4.14 -30.28
C GLY A 195 -9.02 -2.95 -29.36
N GLU A 196 -10.11 -3.04 -28.59
CA GLU A 196 -10.47 -2.03 -27.57
C GLU A 196 -9.48 -2.03 -26.40
N ARG A 197 -8.98 -3.22 -25.99
CA ARG A 197 -7.90 -3.35 -25.02
C ARG A 197 -6.61 -2.73 -25.55
N ALA A 198 -6.25 -3.00 -26.80
CA ALA A 198 -5.06 -2.43 -27.43
C ALA A 198 -5.10 -0.90 -27.42
N GLN A 199 -6.25 -0.31 -27.73
CA GLN A 199 -6.44 1.14 -27.70
C GLN A 199 -6.31 1.67 -26.26
N THR A 200 -7.02 1.07 -25.30
CA THR A 200 -6.92 1.41 -23.88
C THR A 200 -5.47 1.34 -23.38
N CYS A 201 -4.72 0.29 -23.75
CA CYS A 201 -3.32 0.18 -23.37
C CYS A 201 -2.43 1.23 -24.04
N ALA A 202 -2.71 1.61 -25.30
CA ALA A 202 -1.94 2.65 -25.98
C ALA A 202 -2.16 4.04 -25.34
N ASP A 203 -3.39 4.33 -24.92
CA ASP A 203 -3.77 5.63 -24.35
C ASP A 203 -3.23 5.82 -22.92
N ASN A 204 -3.08 4.73 -22.16
CA ASN A 204 -2.71 4.79 -20.73
C ASN A 204 -1.31 4.26 -20.41
N MET A 205 -0.87 3.23 -21.12
CA MET A 205 0.35 2.47 -20.79
C MET A 205 1.17 2.15 -22.05
N GLY A 206 1.24 3.13 -22.95
CA GLY A 206 2.08 3.05 -24.14
C GLY A 206 3.58 2.98 -23.79
N PRO A 207 4.46 2.70 -24.77
CA PRO A 207 5.91 2.59 -24.51
C PRO A 207 6.55 3.85 -23.91
N GLU A 208 6.07 5.03 -24.30
CA GLU A 208 6.54 6.30 -23.75
C GLU A 208 6.18 6.42 -22.27
N GLU A 209 4.92 6.14 -21.90
CA GLU A 209 4.49 6.21 -20.51
C GLU A 209 5.16 5.15 -19.63
N GLN A 210 5.29 3.92 -20.11
CA GLN A 210 6.06 2.89 -19.41
C GLN A 210 7.51 3.33 -19.15
N SER A 211 8.15 3.97 -20.14
CA SER A 211 9.50 4.51 -19.96
C SER A 211 9.53 5.66 -18.95
N ASN A 212 8.51 6.53 -18.94
CA ASN A 212 8.39 7.64 -18.00
C ASN A 212 8.20 7.13 -16.56
N LEU A 213 7.37 6.11 -16.36
CA LEU A 213 7.14 5.50 -15.05
C LEU A 213 8.38 4.74 -14.55
N LEU A 214 9.05 3.96 -15.42
CA LEU A 214 10.31 3.29 -15.06
C LEU A 214 11.39 4.28 -14.64
N ALA A 215 11.47 5.44 -15.29
CA ALA A 215 12.38 6.53 -14.92
C ALA A 215 12.04 7.19 -13.57
N GLN A 216 10.97 6.79 -12.88
CA GLN A 216 10.63 7.28 -11.54
C GLN A 216 10.91 6.24 -10.45
N ILE A 217 11.20 4.98 -10.81
CA ILE A 217 11.37 3.87 -9.87
C ILE A 217 12.87 3.59 -9.68
N PRO A 218 13.47 3.95 -8.53
CA PRO A 218 14.86 3.60 -8.26
C PRO A 218 15.05 2.09 -8.07
N GLU A 219 16.23 1.59 -8.46
CA GLU A 219 16.61 0.20 -8.14
C GLU A 219 16.78 -0.01 -6.63
N GLU A 220 17.38 0.97 -5.96
CA GLU A 220 17.51 1.03 -4.51
C GLU A 220 17.12 2.44 -4.05
N ALA A 221 16.07 2.53 -3.25
CA ALA A 221 15.61 3.78 -2.70
C ALA A 221 16.53 4.27 -1.58
N THR A 222 16.90 5.56 -1.62
CA THR A 222 17.77 6.17 -0.62
C THR A 222 17.21 7.50 -0.14
N ILE A 223 17.27 7.72 1.18
CA ILE A 223 17.10 9.03 1.82
C ILE A 223 18.23 9.18 2.82
N THR A 224 18.98 10.28 2.73
CA THR A 224 19.99 10.65 3.71
C THR A 224 19.75 12.09 4.10
N LEU A 225 19.57 12.33 5.40
CA LEU A 225 19.42 13.67 5.96
C LEU A 225 20.62 13.96 6.84
N GLN A 226 21.28 15.10 6.61
CA GLN A 226 22.44 15.54 7.36
C GLN A 226 22.23 16.97 7.82
N PHE A 227 22.69 17.30 9.02
CA PHE A 227 22.82 18.68 9.47
C PHE A 227 24.21 19.18 9.11
N ASP A 228 24.32 20.38 8.54
CA ASP A 228 25.63 20.99 8.28
C ASP A 228 26.25 21.41 9.63
N ALA A 229 27.09 20.53 10.18
CA ALA A 229 27.67 20.63 11.51
C ALA A 229 28.68 21.78 11.68
N GLN A 230 28.81 22.70 10.71
CA GLN A 230 29.67 23.88 10.87
C GLN A 230 29.13 24.89 11.90
N GLN A 231 27.93 24.68 12.44
CA GLN A 231 27.29 25.54 13.44
C GLN A 231 27.01 24.72 14.72
N ASP A 232 27.96 24.73 15.67
CA ASP A 232 27.88 23.94 16.91
C ASP A 232 26.74 24.39 17.86
N ALA A 233 26.27 25.64 17.74
CA ALA A 233 25.08 26.14 18.41
C ALA A 233 24.48 27.30 17.59
N LEU A 234 23.15 27.30 17.44
CA LEU A 234 22.39 28.33 16.75
C LEU A 234 21.66 29.19 17.78
N GLU A 235 21.59 30.50 17.60
CA GLU A 235 20.74 31.33 18.47
C GLU A 235 19.27 31.16 18.08
N VAL A 236 18.35 31.38 19.02
CA VAL A 236 16.91 31.39 18.69
C VAL A 236 16.64 32.43 17.60
N GLY A 237 15.94 32.03 16.54
CA GLY A 237 15.71 32.86 15.35
C GLY A 237 16.74 32.69 14.23
N ASP A 238 17.87 32.01 14.48
CA ASP A 238 18.77 31.55 13.41
C ASP A 238 18.13 30.40 12.62
N THR A 239 18.70 30.11 11.45
CA THR A 239 18.25 29.04 10.57
C THR A 239 19.25 27.89 10.58
N ALA A 240 18.79 26.69 10.98
CA ALA A 240 19.50 25.44 10.78
C ALA A 240 19.33 24.96 9.34
N GLU A 241 20.44 24.75 8.61
CA GLU A 241 20.41 24.11 7.29
C GLU A 241 20.61 22.60 7.40
N PHE A 242 19.70 21.85 6.79
CA PHE A 242 19.78 20.40 6.63
C PHE A 242 19.94 20.07 5.15
N GLU A 243 20.83 19.14 4.84
CA GLU A 243 21.01 18.59 3.52
C GLU A 243 20.31 17.24 3.41
N LEU A 244 19.28 17.16 2.57
CA LEU A 244 18.60 15.92 2.21
C LEU A 244 19.10 15.46 0.85
N THR A 245 19.67 14.26 0.78
CA THR A 245 20.05 13.59 -0.47
C THR A 245 19.14 12.39 -0.71
N THR A 246 18.51 12.32 -1.87
CA THR A 246 17.57 11.23 -2.23
C THR A 246 17.50 10.98 -3.73
N ASN A 247 17.16 9.76 -4.14
CA ASN A 247 16.81 9.41 -5.52
C ASN A 247 15.32 9.12 -5.72
N LEU A 248 14.48 9.55 -4.76
CA LEU A 248 13.03 9.43 -4.84
C LEU A 248 12.43 10.66 -5.50
N TYR A 249 12.15 10.52 -6.79
CA TYR A 249 11.55 11.58 -7.59
C TYR A 249 10.04 11.39 -7.74
N ASN A 250 9.33 12.51 -7.68
CA ASN A 250 7.87 12.60 -7.83
C ASN A 250 7.11 11.64 -6.89
N GLN A 251 7.71 11.34 -5.73
CA GLN A 251 7.14 10.50 -4.67
C GLN A 251 7.09 11.29 -3.36
N PRO A 252 6.05 11.10 -2.54
CA PRO A 252 5.91 11.82 -1.28
C PRO A 252 6.94 11.39 -0.26
N ILE A 253 7.70 12.36 0.26
CA ILE A 253 8.61 12.18 1.40
C ILE A 253 8.02 12.94 2.59
N ARG A 254 7.59 12.22 3.62
CA ARG A 254 7.13 12.84 4.87
C ARG A 254 8.33 13.39 5.63
N VAL A 255 8.33 14.70 5.87
CA VAL A 255 9.33 15.37 6.69
C VAL A 255 8.66 15.87 7.96
N SER A 256 9.21 15.52 9.12
CA SER A 256 8.59 15.79 10.42
C SER A 256 9.61 16.37 11.39
N PRO A 257 9.54 17.69 11.67
CA PRO A 257 10.30 18.29 12.76
C PRO A 257 9.64 17.94 14.10
N THR A 258 10.46 17.61 15.10
CA THR A 258 10.04 17.34 16.48
C THR A 258 10.98 18.04 17.47
N GLY A 259 10.53 18.25 18.71
CA GLY A 259 11.29 18.97 19.73
C GLY A 259 10.77 20.38 19.94
N ILE A 260 11.47 21.38 19.41
CA ILE A 260 11.06 22.79 19.48
C ILE A 260 10.13 23.19 18.33
N ALA A 261 9.33 24.25 18.53
CA ALA A 261 8.52 24.87 17.48
C ALA A 261 9.39 25.67 16.50
N GLY A 262 8.94 25.78 15.26
CA GLY A 262 9.64 26.52 14.22
C GLY A 262 9.03 26.36 12.84
N THR A 263 9.66 27.01 11.86
CA THR A 263 9.25 26.97 10.45
C THR A 263 10.27 26.19 9.63
N LEU A 264 9.78 25.26 8.80
CA LEU A 264 10.58 24.48 7.86
C LEU A 264 10.27 24.90 6.42
N GLU A 265 11.30 25.15 5.61
CA GLU A 265 11.16 25.48 4.19
C GLU A 265 12.29 24.87 3.34
N VAL A 266 12.09 24.85 2.01
CA VAL A 266 13.11 24.45 1.03
C VAL A 266 13.84 25.70 0.57
N VAL A 267 15.16 25.76 0.80
CA VAL A 267 16.00 26.91 0.42
C VAL A 267 16.87 26.65 -0.81
N ALA A 268 17.11 25.39 -1.17
CA ALA A 268 17.76 25.01 -2.42
C ALA A 268 17.37 23.61 -2.89
N GLY A 269 17.53 23.35 -4.19
CA GLY A 269 17.20 22.09 -4.84
C GLY A 269 15.82 22.09 -5.51
N ASP A 270 15.60 21.15 -6.42
CA ASP A 270 14.34 21.02 -7.17
C ASP A 270 13.30 20.26 -6.34
N ALA A 271 12.81 20.89 -5.27
CA ALA A 271 11.79 20.30 -4.40
C ALA A 271 10.77 21.33 -3.91
N THR A 272 9.58 20.84 -3.56
CA THR A 272 8.51 21.62 -2.94
C THR A 272 8.11 20.96 -1.62
N TYR A 273 7.93 21.78 -0.58
CA TYR A 273 7.49 21.32 0.74
C TYR A 273 6.14 21.95 1.07
N ASP A 274 5.17 21.11 1.43
CA ASP A 274 3.89 21.55 1.96
C ASP A 274 3.89 21.43 3.50
N PRO A 275 3.96 22.55 4.24
CA PRO A 275 3.98 22.53 5.69
C PRO A 275 2.68 22.04 6.32
N ALA A 276 1.55 22.06 5.58
CA ALA A 276 0.27 21.60 6.11
C ALA A 276 0.19 20.07 6.18
N SER A 277 0.71 19.38 5.16
CA SER A 277 0.74 17.91 5.10
C SER A 277 2.06 17.31 5.63
N GLY A 278 3.11 18.12 5.71
CA GLY A 278 4.47 17.69 6.05
C GLY A 278 5.12 16.89 4.92
N ILE A 279 4.70 17.10 3.66
CA ILE A 279 5.17 16.34 2.50
C ILE A 279 6.16 17.19 1.69
N LEU A 280 7.33 16.61 1.43
CA LEU A 280 8.33 17.07 0.49
C LEU A 280 8.22 16.27 -0.80
N MET A 281 8.08 16.96 -1.94
CA MET A 281 8.10 16.38 -3.28
C MET A 281 9.36 16.83 -4.01
N VAL A 282 10.24 15.89 -4.37
CA VAL A 282 11.46 16.16 -5.14
C VAL A 282 11.16 15.93 -6.62
N THR A 283 11.46 16.92 -7.46
CA THR A 283 11.26 16.84 -8.90
C THR A 283 12.49 16.26 -9.57
N GLY A 284 12.29 15.28 -10.44
CA GLY A 284 13.37 14.72 -11.25
C GLY A 284 12.90 13.55 -12.11
N SER A 285 13.83 12.96 -12.86
CA SER A 285 13.53 11.94 -13.85
C SER A 285 14.64 10.89 -14.02
N ASP A 286 15.68 10.91 -13.19
CA ASP A 286 16.78 9.94 -13.26
C ASP A 286 17.10 9.39 -11.87
N PRO A 287 16.49 8.25 -11.47
CA PRO A 287 16.59 7.69 -10.15
C PRO A 287 17.94 6.98 -9.93
N SER A 288 18.81 6.93 -10.96
CA SER A 288 20.20 6.48 -10.83
C SER A 288 21.13 7.58 -10.29
N SER A 289 20.69 8.83 -10.29
CA SER A 289 21.39 9.97 -9.69
C SER A 289 20.59 10.50 -8.51
N ALA A 290 21.21 10.64 -7.34
CA ALA A 290 20.56 11.31 -6.21
C ALA A 290 20.56 12.84 -6.40
N ALA A 291 19.47 13.48 -6.01
CA ALA A 291 19.35 14.93 -5.87
C ALA A 291 19.65 15.36 -4.44
N THR A 292 20.14 16.59 -4.31
CA THR A 292 20.43 17.22 -3.02
C THR A 292 19.51 18.43 -2.83
N ILE A 293 18.79 18.44 -1.72
CA ILE A 293 17.81 19.44 -1.31
C ILE A 293 18.32 20.06 -0.02
N ARG A 294 18.32 21.39 0.08
CA ARG A 294 18.59 22.10 1.33
C ARG A 294 17.29 22.53 1.97
N LEU A 295 17.08 22.05 3.20
CA LEU A 295 15.97 22.40 4.06
C LEU A 295 16.46 23.39 5.12
N ALA A 296 15.68 24.42 5.40
CA ALA A 296 15.97 25.42 6.43
C ALA A 296 14.93 25.32 7.54
N PHE A 297 15.38 25.16 8.78
CA PHE A 297 14.52 25.21 9.96
C PHE A 297 14.89 26.40 10.85
N THR A 298 13.94 27.29 11.11
CA THR A 298 14.13 28.42 12.03
C THR A 298 13.40 28.13 13.34
N GLY A 299 14.16 28.02 14.44
CA GLY A 299 13.63 27.71 15.77
C GLY A 299 13.07 28.94 16.49
N GLU A 300 11.90 28.79 17.13
CA GLU A 300 11.24 29.86 17.89
C GLU A 300 11.61 29.87 19.39
N SER A 301 12.33 28.85 19.86
CA SER A 301 12.73 28.69 21.26
C SER A 301 14.03 27.89 21.36
N ALA A 302 14.76 28.05 22.46
CA ALA A 302 15.94 27.24 22.73
C ALA A 302 15.56 25.76 22.92
N GLY A 303 16.46 24.86 22.52
CA GLY A 303 16.29 23.42 22.55
C GLY A 303 16.75 22.74 21.26
N THR A 304 16.53 21.44 21.16
CA THR A 304 16.93 20.65 19.99
C THR A 304 15.72 20.40 19.09
N VAL A 305 15.88 20.65 17.79
CA VAL A 305 14.97 20.12 16.77
C VAL A 305 15.55 18.83 16.22
N SER A 306 14.73 17.79 16.09
CA SER A 306 15.03 16.60 15.32
C SER A 306 14.15 16.58 14.08
N LEU A 307 14.79 16.54 12.91
CA LEU A 307 14.12 16.43 11.63
C LEU A 307 14.23 14.97 11.16
N SER A 308 13.10 14.32 10.90
CA SER A 308 13.05 13.00 10.25
C SER A 308 12.45 13.11 8.86
N ALA A 309 13.08 12.47 7.88
CA ALA A 309 12.56 12.31 6.52
C ALA A 309 12.28 10.82 6.27
N THR A 310 11.06 10.51 5.85
CA THR A 310 10.55 9.16 5.70
C THR A 310 9.76 9.01 4.40
N ALA A 311 10.02 7.96 3.62
CA ALA A 311 9.25 7.65 2.41
C ALA A 311 9.01 6.15 2.25
N GLN A 312 7.99 5.83 1.46
CA GLN A 312 7.59 4.47 1.10
C GLN A 312 7.73 4.31 -0.42
N PRO A 313 8.93 3.97 -0.91
CA PRO A 313 9.21 3.87 -2.33
C PRO A 313 8.43 2.73 -2.97
N ALA A 314 7.99 2.92 -4.21
CA ALA A 314 7.53 1.80 -5.03
C ALA A 314 8.69 0.80 -5.19
N SER A 315 8.47 -0.45 -4.80
CA SER A 315 9.49 -1.49 -4.88
C SER A 315 8.89 -2.81 -5.34
N PRO A 316 9.54 -3.56 -6.25
CA PRO A 316 9.13 -4.92 -6.57
C PRO A 316 9.23 -5.85 -5.35
N ALA A 317 9.99 -5.47 -4.31
CA ALA A 317 10.01 -6.19 -3.04
C ALA A 317 8.65 -6.20 -2.30
N HIS A 318 7.71 -5.33 -2.69
CA HIS A 318 6.36 -5.30 -2.11
C HIS A 318 5.40 -6.28 -2.80
N ILE A 319 5.83 -6.89 -3.92
CA ILE A 319 5.06 -7.91 -4.63
C ILE A 319 5.52 -9.29 -4.17
N ALA A 320 4.55 -10.15 -3.91
CA ALA A 320 4.73 -11.60 -3.99
C ALA A 320 3.84 -12.16 -5.10
N TRP A 321 4.22 -13.31 -5.61
CA TRP A 321 3.51 -13.98 -6.68
C TRP A 321 2.82 -15.21 -6.11
N ASN A 322 1.56 -15.44 -6.47
CA ASN A 322 0.76 -16.53 -5.94
C ASN A 322 -0.06 -17.15 -7.07
N GLN A 323 -0.17 -18.47 -7.12
CA GLN A 323 -0.91 -19.17 -8.17
C GLN A 323 -1.40 -20.53 -7.65
N SER A 324 -2.65 -20.88 -7.94
CA SER A 324 -3.08 -22.27 -7.81
C SER A 324 -2.38 -23.13 -8.87
N PRO A 325 -1.81 -24.30 -8.52
CA PRO A 325 -1.28 -25.24 -9.51
C PRO A 325 -2.39 -25.97 -10.29
N GLY A 326 -3.67 -25.66 -10.06
CA GLY A 326 -4.82 -26.19 -10.78
C GLY A 326 -4.78 -25.90 -12.28
N ILE A 327 -5.35 -26.83 -13.05
CA ILE A 327 -5.54 -26.71 -14.50
C ILE A 327 -6.98 -27.15 -14.78
N ALA A 328 -7.75 -26.28 -15.44
CA ALA A 328 -9.14 -26.57 -15.78
C ALA A 328 -9.27 -27.69 -16.83
N ALA A 329 -10.49 -28.15 -17.09
CA ALA A 329 -10.72 -29.28 -18.01
C ALA A 329 -10.32 -28.98 -19.46
N ASP A 330 -10.28 -27.70 -19.85
CA ASP A 330 -9.81 -27.22 -21.15
C ASP A 330 -8.27 -27.15 -21.28
N GLY A 331 -7.54 -27.45 -20.20
CA GLY A 331 -6.08 -27.45 -20.16
C GLY A 331 -5.46 -26.08 -19.91
N VAL A 332 -6.25 -25.05 -19.65
CA VAL A 332 -5.77 -23.70 -19.33
C VAL A 332 -5.47 -23.60 -17.82
N PRO A 333 -4.30 -23.10 -17.42
CA PRO A 333 -3.93 -22.96 -16.02
C PRO A 333 -4.66 -21.77 -15.35
N CYS A 334 -4.55 -21.70 -14.03
CA CYS A 334 -4.99 -20.53 -13.27
C CYS A 334 -4.03 -19.34 -13.42
N GLN A 335 -4.53 -18.10 -13.31
CA GLN A 335 -3.74 -16.87 -13.39
C GLN A 335 -2.74 -16.77 -12.23
N VAL A 336 -1.58 -16.15 -12.51
CA VAL A 336 -0.68 -15.71 -11.44
C VAL A 336 -1.21 -14.39 -10.86
N PHE A 337 -1.33 -14.34 -9.55
CA PHE A 337 -1.69 -13.17 -8.78
C PHE A 337 -0.45 -12.44 -8.26
N ALA A 338 -0.36 -11.15 -8.52
CA ALA A 338 0.45 -10.23 -7.75
C ALA A 338 -0.28 -9.93 -6.44
N THR A 339 0.32 -10.32 -5.32
CA THR A 339 -0.14 -9.95 -3.98
C THR A 339 0.78 -8.88 -3.43
N PHE A 340 0.20 -7.90 -2.75
CA PHE A 340 0.93 -6.75 -2.22
C PHE A 340 0.93 -6.86 -0.71
N SER A 341 1.86 -6.17 -0.08
CA SER A 341 1.83 -6.03 1.36
C SER A 341 1.93 -4.57 1.73
N SER A 342 0.76 -3.94 1.88
CA SER A 342 0.59 -2.59 2.43
C SER A 342 1.17 -2.46 3.84
N THR A 343 1.29 -3.58 4.56
CA THR A 343 1.89 -3.65 5.90
C THR A 343 3.42 -3.75 5.89
N VAL A 344 4.04 -3.92 4.72
CA VAL A 344 5.49 -4.22 4.55
C VAL A 344 6.21 -3.11 3.79
N ASP A 345 5.59 -1.93 3.64
CA ASP A 345 6.20 -0.78 3.00
C ASP A 345 7.64 -0.60 3.50
N ARG A 346 8.62 -0.86 2.61
CA ARG A 346 10.04 -0.72 2.92
C ARG A 346 10.34 0.75 3.09
N THR A 347 10.07 1.20 4.29
CA THR A 347 10.17 2.59 4.67
C THR A 347 11.65 2.94 4.70
N VAL A 348 12.07 3.90 3.87
CA VAL A 348 13.39 4.49 3.98
C VAL A 348 13.26 5.72 4.87
N THR A 349 14.10 5.79 5.91
CA THR A 349 14.06 6.86 6.90
C THR A 349 15.47 7.35 7.20
N SER A 350 15.60 8.67 7.37
CA SER A 350 16.81 9.31 7.86
C SER A 350 16.43 10.44 8.82
N SER A 351 17.31 10.74 9.77
CA SER A 351 17.08 11.80 10.75
C SER A 351 18.34 12.57 11.05
N ALA A 352 18.20 13.88 11.28
CA ALA A 352 19.26 14.76 11.72
C ALA A 352 18.74 15.68 12.83
N GLN A 353 19.64 16.35 13.54
CA GLN A 353 19.28 17.23 14.66
C GLN A 353 20.13 18.50 14.66
N ALA A 354 19.54 19.61 15.10
CA ALA A 354 20.20 20.88 15.34
C ALA A 354 19.80 21.42 16.71
N THR A 355 20.69 22.14 17.39
CA THR A 355 20.43 22.69 18.73
C THR A 355 20.47 24.22 18.70
N PHE A 356 19.41 24.81 19.25
CA PHE A 356 19.23 26.23 19.43
C PHE A 356 19.46 26.61 20.89
N ILE A 357 20.18 27.70 21.14
CA ILE A 357 20.48 28.25 22.45
C ILE A 357 19.87 29.65 22.59
N GLU A 358 19.57 30.06 23.83
CA GLU A 358 19.13 31.43 24.09
C GLU A 358 20.24 32.42 23.73
N ASP A 359 19.85 33.57 23.19
CA ASP A 359 20.77 34.67 22.87
C ASP A 359 21.54 35.08 24.14
N ALA A 360 22.87 34.97 24.10
CA ALA A 360 23.72 35.30 25.24
C ALA A 360 23.68 36.81 25.58
N ALA A 361 23.25 37.67 24.66
CA ALA A 361 23.28 39.12 24.82
C ALA A 361 22.30 39.67 25.87
N GLU A 362 21.23 38.94 26.22
CA GLU A 362 20.25 39.42 27.22
C GLU A 362 20.60 39.03 28.66
N SER A 363 21.50 38.07 28.88
CA SER A 363 21.85 37.61 30.23
C SER A 363 22.84 38.52 30.97
N GLU A 364 23.66 39.31 30.27
CA GLU A 364 24.66 40.19 30.92
C GLU A 364 24.07 41.54 31.39
N ALA A 365 22.89 41.95 30.89
CA ALA A 365 22.29 43.24 31.25
C ALA A 365 21.60 43.25 32.63
N ASN A 366 21.36 42.09 33.26
CA ASN A 366 20.71 41.98 34.57
C ASN A 366 21.65 41.62 35.74
N ALA A 367 22.92 41.33 35.48
CA ALA A 367 23.89 40.99 36.53
C ALA A 367 24.53 42.20 37.23
N ASP A 368 24.39 43.42 36.68
CA ASP A 368 25.02 44.65 37.19
C ASP A 368 24.11 45.52 38.09
N ALA A 369 22.93 45.01 38.52
CA ALA A 369 21.92 45.78 39.24
C ALA A 369 21.76 45.48 40.75
N GLU A 370 22.62 44.68 41.38
CA GLU A 370 22.66 44.57 42.86
C GLU A 370 24.03 44.96 43.44
N GLY A 371 24.23 46.28 43.53
CA GLY A 371 25.22 46.87 44.40
C GLY A 371 24.90 46.65 45.88
N SER A 372 25.84 46.01 46.57
CA SER A 372 26.50 46.55 47.78
C SER A 372 25.65 47.37 48.77
N ASP A 373 25.25 46.77 49.90
CA ASP A 373 25.45 47.40 51.22
C ASP A 373 25.20 46.45 52.41
N SER A 374 26.25 46.06 53.14
CA SER A 374 26.30 46.13 54.61
C SER A 374 27.54 45.46 55.20
N ALA A 375 28.30 46.27 55.93
CA ALA A 375 29.48 45.91 56.68
C ALA A 375 29.16 45.30 58.06
N ALA A 376 30.19 44.62 58.59
CA ALA A 376 30.66 44.66 59.99
C ALA A 376 30.33 43.48 60.95
N THR A 377 31.39 42.70 61.20
CA THR A 377 31.94 42.31 62.53
C THR A 377 31.35 41.12 63.28
N ALA A 378 32.15 40.07 63.49
CA ALA A 378 32.61 39.62 64.82
C ALA A 378 33.60 38.44 64.74
N GLU A 379 34.61 38.52 65.59
CA GLU A 379 35.62 37.50 65.92
C GLU A 379 35.00 36.22 66.50
N GLY A 380 35.69 35.08 66.35
CA GLY A 380 35.34 33.85 67.07
C GLY A 380 36.22 32.65 66.73
N THR A 381 37.21 32.44 67.58
CA THR A 381 38.24 31.38 67.61
C THR A 381 37.70 29.94 67.74
N ALA A 382 38.56 28.98 67.37
CA ALA A 382 38.67 27.56 67.79
C ALA A 382 37.98 26.52 66.88
N ASP A 383 38.39 25.26 66.75
CA ASP A 383 39.61 24.45 66.98
C ASP A 383 39.15 23.00 66.70
N GLY A 384 40.02 22.15 66.17
CA GLY A 384 39.80 20.69 66.04
C GLY A 384 38.94 20.23 64.87
N ALA A 385 39.12 19.06 64.28
CA ALA A 385 40.14 18.02 64.41
C ALA A 385 39.92 17.04 63.23
N ASP A 386 40.99 16.36 62.86
CA ASP A 386 41.06 15.11 62.09
C ASP A 386 39.84 14.16 62.23
N SER A 387 39.45 13.49 61.13
CA SER A 387 39.67 12.05 61.03
C SER A 387 39.44 11.47 59.63
N ASP A 388 40.39 10.62 59.27
CA ASP A 388 40.50 9.69 58.16
C ASP A 388 39.33 8.70 57.93
N SER A 389 39.47 7.99 56.79
CA SER A 389 39.05 6.61 56.50
C SER A 389 37.63 6.42 55.96
N ALA A 390 37.36 5.55 54.98
CA ALA A 390 38.20 4.62 54.21
C ALA A 390 37.44 4.18 52.95
N ALA A 391 38.21 3.74 51.97
CA ALA A 391 37.75 2.96 50.83
C ALA A 391 37.15 1.61 51.26
N THR A 392 36.23 1.07 50.46
CA THR A 392 36.10 -0.39 50.29
C THR A 392 35.58 -0.72 48.90
N ALA A 393 36.24 -1.69 48.29
CA ALA A 393 35.94 -2.28 46.98
C ALA A 393 35.32 -3.68 47.14
N ASN A 394 34.86 -4.22 46.01
CA ASN A 394 34.41 -5.61 45.72
C ASN A 394 32.99 -5.99 46.22
N ALA A 395 32.20 -6.82 45.54
CA ALA A 395 32.49 -7.84 44.53
C ALA A 395 31.26 -8.13 43.62
N ASP A 396 31.55 -8.77 42.47
CA ASP A 396 30.64 -9.57 41.64
C ASP A 396 29.82 -10.62 42.43
N ALA A 397 28.59 -10.89 41.96
CA ALA A 397 28.02 -12.24 41.96
C ALA A 397 26.83 -12.37 41.00
N ASP A 398 27.02 -13.30 40.07
CA ASP A 398 26.13 -14.05 39.20
C ASP A 398 24.93 -14.72 39.95
N GLY A 399 23.83 -15.02 39.25
CA GLY A 399 22.69 -15.75 39.83
C GLY A 399 21.39 -15.79 39.03
N THR A 400 21.24 -16.83 38.21
CA THR A 400 20.11 -17.27 37.38
C THR A 400 18.93 -17.92 38.17
N ALA A 401 17.72 -17.91 37.56
CA ALA A 401 16.49 -18.71 37.80
C ALA A 401 15.69 -18.40 39.10
N ASP A 402 14.36 -18.46 39.20
CA ASP A 402 13.39 -19.46 38.69
C ASP A 402 11.94 -18.93 38.80
N ALA A 403 11.01 -19.64 38.15
CA ALA A 403 9.58 -19.41 37.96
C ALA A 403 8.70 -19.55 39.23
N SER A 404 7.50 -18.94 39.20
CA SER A 404 6.24 -19.31 39.89
C SER A 404 5.14 -18.38 39.35
N ASP A 405 4.27 -18.83 38.45
CA ASP A 405 2.98 -19.49 38.73
C ASP A 405 2.11 -18.79 39.79
N SER A 406 1.01 -18.19 39.33
CA SER A 406 -0.28 -18.10 40.05
C SER A 406 -1.33 -17.56 39.09
N GLY A 407 -2.12 -18.46 38.52
CA GLY A 407 -3.40 -18.11 37.91
C GLY A 407 -4.42 -17.65 38.94
N VAL A 408 -5.31 -16.73 38.54
CA VAL A 408 -6.65 -16.60 39.12
C VAL A 408 -7.65 -16.49 37.98
N ASN A 409 -8.41 -17.58 37.88
CA ASN A 409 -9.65 -17.79 37.18
C ASN A 409 -10.74 -16.82 37.70
N SER A 410 -11.52 -16.20 36.82
CA SER A 410 -12.87 -15.74 37.14
C SER A 410 -13.76 -15.87 35.92
N ASN A 411 -14.80 -16.66 36.14
CA ASN A 411 -15.75 -17.26 35.23
C ASN A 411 -17.09 -16.53 35.32
N GLY A 412 -17.87 -16.54 34.24
CA GLY A 412 -19.31 -16.22 34.19
C GLY A 412 -19.61 -14.75 33.90
N GLY A 413 -20.37 -14.36 32.87
CA GLY A 413 -21.43 -15.06 32.15
C GLY A 413 -22.76 -14.35 32.43
N ASN A 414 -23.32 -13.66 31.44
CA ASN A 414 -24.73 -13.74 31.04
C ASN A 414 -25.13 -12.65 30.04
N ASN A 415 -26.00 -13.09 29.14
CA ASN A 415 -26.85 -12.37 28.20
C ASN A 415 -27.49 -11.11 28.78
N ASP A 416 -27.63 -10.06 27.96
CA ASP A 416 -28.97 -9.56 27.61
C ASP A 416 -28.91 -8.66 26.38
N ALA A 417 -29.96 -8.80 25.58
CA ALA A 417 -30.27 -7.97 24.44
C ALA A 417 -30.59 -6.55 24.89
N ASP A 418 -30.10 -5.54 24.16
CA ASP A 418 -30.89 -4.32 24.01
C ASP A 418 -30.62 -3.65 22.67
N ALA A 419 -31.71 -3.46 21.94
CA ALA A 419 -31.77 -2.70 20.72
C ALA A 419 -31.92 -1.22 21.11
N SER A 420 -30.95 -0.39 20.71
CA SER A 420 -31.14 1.06 20.72
C SER A 420 -30.47 1.68 19.51
N SER A 421 -31.32 1.99 18.53
CA SER A 421 -31.07 2.94 17.46
C SER A 421 -30.50 4.25 18.01
N ASN A 422 -29.35 4.68 17.52
CA ASN A 422 -28.95 6.08 17.60
C ASN A 422 -28.30 6.52 16.28
N THR A 423 -29.12 7.15 15.44
CA THR A 423 -28.72 7.94 14.28
C THR A 423 -27.89 9.14 14.73
N GLY A 424 -26.56 9.01 14.61
CA GLY A 424 -25.62 10.12 14.69
C GLY A 424 -25.20 10.55 13.28
N SER A 425 -25.79 11.64 12.79
CA SER A 425 -25.37 12.34 11.58
C SER A 425 -23.99 12.95 11.82
N GLY A 426 -22.95 12.32 11.27
CA GLY A 426 -21.62 12.89 11.11
C GLY A 426 -21.55 13.62 9.78
N THR A 427 -21.39 14.93 9.84
CA THR A 427 -21.22 15.81 8.67
C THR A 427 -19.74 15.81 8.31
N GLU A 428 -19.36 15.14 7.23
CA GLU A 428 -18.01 15.30 6.67
C GLU A 428 -17.95 16.56 5.81
N VAL A 429 -17.02 17.44 6.17
CA VAL A 429 -16.65 18.64 5.45
C VAL A 429 -15.73 18.24 4.31
N LYS A 430 -16.27 18.20 3.09
CA LYS A 430 -15.51 17.99 1.86
C LYS A 430 -14.86 19.32 1.46
N ALA A 431 -13.53 19.37 1.49
CA ALA A 431 -12.76 20.47 0.92
C ALA A 431 -12.93 20.48 -0.60
N GLY A 432 -13.16 21.66 -1.17
CA GLY A 432 -13.60 21.87 -2.54
C GLY A 432 -12.50 21.72 -3.57
N ALA A 433 -12.88 21.20 -4.72
CA ALA A 433 -12.32 21.57 -6.01
C ALA A 433 -13.45 22.19 -6.82
N GLU A 434 -13.37 23.50 -7.04
CA GLU A 434 -14.18 24.21 -8.02
C GLU A 434 -13.69 23.82 -9.43
N SER A 435 -14.57 23.26 -10.26
CA SER A 435 -14.43 23.36 -11.70
C SER A 435 -15.80 23.42 -12.36
N LEU A 436 -15.86 24.27 -13.38
CA LEU A 436 -17.04 24.93 -13.93
C LEU A 436 -17.93 24.01 -14.78
N ALA A 437 -19.21 24.35 -14.74
CA ALA A 437 -20.32 23.76 -15.49
C ALA A 437 -20.12 23.68 -17.02
N ASN A 438 -20.62 22.61 -17.65
CA ASN A 438 -21.67 22.75 -18.68
C ASN A 438 -22.39 21.44 -19.09
N THR A 439 -23.73 21.50 -18.99
CA THR A 439 -24.79 20.90 -19.84
C THR A 439 -24.83 19.39 -20.18
N GLY A 440 -25.64 18.65 -19.42
CA GLY A 440 -27.02 18.27 -19.80
C GLY A 440 -27.23 17.23 -20.91
N GLY A 441 -27.79 16.06 -20.54
CA GLY A 441 -28.37 15.09 -21.48
C GLY A 441 -28.92 13.82 -20.81
N ASN A 442 -30.11 13.92 -20.24
CA ASN A 442 -30.87 12.84 -19.58
C ASN A 442 -31.58 11.94 -20.61
N TRP A 443 -31.29 10.64 -20.74
CA TRP A 443 -32.26 9.65 -21.27
C TRP A 443 -32.03 8.23 -20.69
N SER A 444 -33.13 7.66 -20.23
CA SER A 444 -33.31 6.33 -19.65
C SER A 444 -33.27 5.19 -20.68
N ALA A 445 -33.04 3.98 -20.17
CA ALA A 445 -33.53 2.67 -20.62
C ALA A 445 -32.65 1.77 -21.51
N LEU A 446 -32.50 0.51 -21.04
CA LEU A 446 -32.49 -0.82 -21.71
C LEU A 446 -31.41 -1.68 -21.02
N ILE A 447 -31.66 -2.64 -20.12
CA ILE A 447 -32.52 -3.83 -20.08
C ILE A 447 -32.65 -4.57 -21.43
N PHE A 448 -32.15 -5.83 -21.44
CA PHE A 448 -32.26 -6.93 -22.41
C PHE A 448 -31.43 -6.81 -23.71
N PHE A 449 -30.52 -7.77 -23.95
CA PHE A 449 -30.83 -8.96 -24.75
C PHE A 449 -29.73 -10.03 -24.63
N GLY A 450 -30.11 -11.17 -24.04
CA GLY A 450 -29.49 -12.46 -24.36
C GLY A 450 -30.10 -13.05 -25.65
N ALA A 451 -29.34 -13.94 -26.26
CA ALA A 451 -29.70 -14.85 -27.36
C ALA A 451 -29.94 -14.23 -28.74
N LEU A 452 -29.00 -14.50 -29.67
CA LEU A 452 -29.37 -14.85 -31.04
C LEU A 452 -28.37 -15.82 -31.69
N LEU A 453 -28.67 -17.11 -31.58
CA LEU A 453 -28.17 -18.17 -32.44
C LEU A 453 -29.34 -18.61 -33.35
N LEU A 454 -29.01 -18.91 -34.62
CA LEU A 454 -29.77 -19.71 -35.60
C LEU A 454 -30.93 -19.04 -36.38
N LEU A 455 -30.69 -18.73 -37.67
CA LEU A 455 -31.29 -19.37 -38.87
C LEU A 455 -31.39 -18.43 -40.09
N ALA A 456 -30.69 -18.78 -41.17
CA ALA A 456 -31.14 -18.85 -42.57
C ALA A 456 -29.87 -18.92 -43.46
N GLY A 457 -29.65 -19.89 -44.34
CA GLY A 457 -30.62 -20.63 -45.13
C GLY A 457 -30.54 -20.19 -46.59
N ALA A 458 -29.59 -20.78 -47.33
CA ALA A 458 -29.60 -21.07 -48.77
C ALA A 458 -30.25 -20.10 -49.77
N VAL A 459 -29.45 -19.54 -50.68
CA VAL A 459 -29.85 -19.35 -52.09
C VAL A 459 -28.73 -19.84 -53.02
N THR A 460 -29.11 -20.83 -53.81
CA THR A 460 -28.44 -21.43 -54.97
C THR A 460 -28.12 -20.45 -56.09
N GLY A 461 -26.98 -20.67 -56.77
CA GLY A 461 -26.63 -20.00 -58.03
C GLY A 461 -25.59 -20.78 -58.84
N VAL A 462 -26.07 -21.78 -59.58
CA VAL A 462 -25.36 -22.63 -60.55
C VAL A 462 -24.85 -21.83 -61.75
N ILE A 463 -23.65 -22.16 -62.29
CA ILE A 463 -23.27 -22.29 -63.73
C ILE A 463 -21.84 -22.86 -63.77
N SER A 464 -21.67 -24.16 -64.09
CA SER A 464 -21.09 -24.73 -65.34
C SER A 464 -19.63 -24.31 -65.63
N ARG A 465 -18.67 -25.16 -66.02
CA ARG A 465 -18.65 -26.53 -66.62
C ARG A 465 -17.17 -26.95 -66.80
N ARG A 466 -16.91 -28.27 -66.68
CA ARG A 466 -15.95 -29.13 -67.46
C ARG A 466 -14.46 -28.72 -67.50
N ALA A 467 -13.46 -29.58 -67.57
CA ALA A 467 -13.20 -31.03 -67.57
C ALA A 467 -11.66 -31.11 -67.39
N ASN A 468 -11.00 -32.14 -66.88
CA ASN A 468 -10.87 -33.47 -67.45
C ASN A 468 -9.95 -34.30 -66.54
N VAL A 469 -10.12 -35.61 -66.66
CA VAL A 469 -9.45 -36.70 -65.94
C VAL A 469 -8.20 -37.18 -66.70
N ARG A 470 -7.29 -37.83 -65.96
CA ARG A 470 -6.08 -38.62 -66.33
C ARG A 470 -4.80 -37.78 -66.52
N SER A 471 -3.67 -38.16 -65.95
CA SER A 471 -3.16 -39.47 -65.49
C SER A 471 -2.32 -39.37 -64.23
#